data_AF-A0A812S9E7-F1
#
_entry.id   AF-A0A812S9E7-F1
#
_cell.length_a   1.000
_cell.length_b   1.000
_cell.length_c   1.000
_cell.angle_alpha   90.00
_cell.angle_beta   90.00
_cell.angle_gamma   90.00
#
_symmetry.space_group_name_H-M   'P 1'
#
loop_
_entity.id
_entity.type
_entity.pdbx_description
1 polymer ?
#
loop_
_entity_poly.entity_id
_entity_poly.type
_entity_poly.pdbx_seq_one_letter_code
_entity_poly.pdbx_strand_id
1 'polypeptide(L)'
;MPQPSLLLEGKKFMRVKEESRHVVDALMIFKDGIRPEWEDAVNATGGHFTFQLKAAIGGGVIDEYWNNIVLGVIGGFVEPDIVTGLRLVDKLGNKRQPHLRIEVWFSNVADTEKVDKLQQSLEKCMKLRLDGVERQPAWGKVERTSHAPQGK
;
A
#
# COMPACT_ATOMS: atom_id res chain seq x y z
N MET A 1 3.19 -3.20 14.11
CA MET A 1 2.80 -4.03 12.94
C MET A 1 3.97 -4.88 12.50
N PRO A 2 3.75 -6.07 11.90
CA PRO A 2 4.85 -6.87 11.37
C PRO A 2 5.56 -6.13 10.24
N GLN A 3 6.89 -6.25 10.17
CA GLN A 3 7.70 -5.54 9.18
C GLN A 3 7.72 -6.29 7.84
N PRO A 4 7.60 -5.59 6.69
CA PRO A 4 7.68 -6.19 5.36
C PRO A 4 8.96 -7.00 5.10
N SER A 5 10.10 -6.57 5.67
CA SER A 5 11.40 -7.25 5.54
C SER A 5 11.36 -8.71 5.98
N LEU A 6 10.49 -9.05 6.94
CA LEU A 6 10.28 -10.44 7.38
C LEU A 6 9.83 -11.34 6.22
N LEU A 7 9.06 -10.82 5.27
CA LEU A 7 8.64 -11.57 4.08
C LEU A 7 9.83 -11.90 3.16
N LEU A 8 10.83 -11.02 3.11
CA LEU A 8 12.07 -11.25 2.34
C LEU A 8 12.92 -12.36 2.95
N GLU A 9 12.80 -12.58 4.26
CA GLU A 9 13.43 -13.69 4.98
C GLU A 9 12.67 -15.02 4.81
N GLY A 10 11.63 -15.05 3.97
CA GLY A 10 10.80 -16.24 3.75
C GLY A 10 9.73 -16.48 4.81
N LYS A 11 9.57 -15.56 5.79
CA LYS A 11 8.45 -15.64 6.74
C LYS A 11 7.15 -15.31 6.02
N LYS A 12 6.03 -15.78 6.58
CA LYS A 12 4.68 -15.54 6.06
C LYS A 12 3.81 -14.93 7.13
N PHE A 13 2.93 -14.01 6.73
CA PHE A 13 1.84 -13.58 7.59
C PHE A 13 0.84 -14.72 7.70
N MET A 14 0.43 -15.02 8.93
CA MET A 14 -0.46 -16.13 9.23
C MET A 14 -1.63 -15.61 10.03
N ARG A 15 -2.84 -15.93 9.59
CA ARG A 15 -4.06 -15.78 10.39
C ARG A 15 -4.36 -17.11 11.04
N VAL A 16 -4.38 -17.11 12.36
CA VAL A 16 -4.80 -18.27 13.17
C VAL A 16 -6.24 -18.06 13.57
N LYS A 17 -7.11 -19.03 13.27
CA LYS A 17 -8.47 -19.11 13.80
C LYS A 17 -8.66 -20.50 14.37
N GLU A 18 -8.93 -20.58 15.68
CA GLU A 18 -9.08 -21.88 16.37
C GLU A 18 -7.91 -22.82 16.04
N GLU A 19 -8.15 -23.85 15.23
CA GLU A 19 -7.16 -24.85 14.80
C GLU A 19 -6.63 -24.64 13.37
N SER A 20 -7.19 -23.72 12.59
CA SER A 20 -6.75 -23.46 11.22
C SER A 20 -5.70 -22.36 11.13
N ARG A 21 -4.69 -22.59 10.29
CA ARG A 21 -3.64 -21.62 9.95
C ARG A 21 -3.73 -21.28 8.48
N HIS A 22 -4.05 -20.03 8.18
CA HIS A 22 -4.13 -19.54 6.81
C HIS A 22 -2.97 -18.57 6.55
N VAL A 23 -2.18 -18.85 5.52
CA VAL A 23 -1.22 -17.88 5.00
C VAL A 23 -2.00 -16.70 4.41
N VAL A 24 -1.57 -15.50 4.74
CA VAL A 24 -2.19 -14.25 4.33
C VAL A 24 -1.34 -13.60 3.25
N ASP A 25 -1.94 -13.40 2.07
CA ASP A 25 -1.27 -12.76 0.94
C ASP A 25 -1.15 -11.24 1.10
N ALA A 26 -2.00 -10.63 1.92
CA ALA A 26 -1.98 -9.18 2.14
C ALA A 26 -2.36 -8.78 3.57
N LEU A 27 -1.54 -7.93 4.18
CA LEU A 27 -1.94 -7.16 5.37
C LEU A 27 -2.74 -5.93 4.90
N MET A 28 -3.83 -5.61 5.58
CA MET A 28 -4.77 -4.57 5.15
C MET A 28 -5.17 -3.69 6.33
N ILE A 29 -5.17 -2.37 6.13
CA ILE A 29 -5.54 -1.36 7.13
C ILE A 29 -6.50 -0.41 6.45
N PHE A 30 -7.75 -0.41 6.86
CA PHE A 30 -8.79 0.44 6.27
C PHE A 30 -9.44 1.28 7.34
N LYS A 31 -9.98 2.43 6.93
CA LYS A 31 -10.81 3.24 7.81
C LYS A 31 -12.01 2.43 8.32
N ASP A 32 -12.41 2.71 9.54
CA ASP A 32 -13.58 2.08 10.12
C ASP A 32 -14.83 2.29 9.24
N GLY A 33 -15.67 1.26 9.14
CA GLY A 33 -16.85 1.26 8.28
C GLY A 33 -16.59 1.08 6.78
N ILE A 34 -15.33 1.03 6.31
CA ILE A 34 -14.99 0.75 4.91
C ILE A 34 -14.41 -0.65 4.78
N ARG A 35 -15.08 -1.52 4.01
CA ARG A 35 -14.59 -2.88 3.78
C ARG A 35 -13.40 -2.87 2.81
N PRO A 36 -12.38 -3.72 3.01
CA PRO A 36 -11.18 -3.79 2.16
C PRO A 36 -11.44 -4.54 0.84
N GLU A 37 -12.52 -4.16 0.15
CA GLU A 37 -13.00 -4.78 -1.08
C GLU A 37 -13.46 -3.70 -2.06
N TRP A 38 -13.41 -3.99 -3.36
CA TRP A 38 -13.71 -3.02 -4.41
C TRP A 38 -15.23 -2.80 -4.55
N GLU A 39 -16.04 -3.71 -4.03
CA GLU A 39 -17.50 -3.65 -3.97
C GLU A 39 -18.03 -2.73 -2.85
N ASP A 40 -17.17 -2.31 -1.92
CA ASP A 40 -17.54 -1.30 -0.93
C ASP A 40 -17.91 0.02 -1.63
N ALA A 41 -19.02 0.65 -1.21
CA ALA A 41 -19.56 1.82 -1.88
C ALA A 41 -18.54 2.96 -2.03
N VAL A 42 -17.64 3.13 -1.05
CA VAL A 42 -16.61 4.18 -1.08
C VAL A 42 -15.46 3.80 -2.01
N ASN A 43 -15.08 2.51 -2.06
CA ASN A 43 -13.98 2.03 -2.89
C ASN A 43 -14.38 1.83 -4.35
N ALA A 44 -15.65 1.51 -4.63
CA ALA A 44 -16.16 1.15 -5.96
C ALA A 44 -16.04 2.27 -6.99
N THR A 45 -16.14 3.52 -6.55
CA THR A 45 -15.95 4.72 -7.41
C THR A 45 -14.50 5.21 -7.39
N GLY A 46 -13.65 4.59 -6.59
CA GLY A 46 -12.29 4.99 -6.32
C GLY A 46 -11.26 4.22 -7.13
N GLY A 47 -10.09 4.05 -6.52
CA GLY A 47 -8.97 3.34 -7.10
C GLY A 47 -7.87 3.10 -6.08
N HIS A 48 -6.72 2.65 -6.56
CA HIS A 48 -5.53 2.54 -5.75
C HIS A 48 -4.26 2.90 -6.51
N PHE A 49 -3.27 3.37 -5.77
CA PHE A 49 -1.88 3.44 -6.21
C PHE A 49 -1.15 2.16 -5.84
N THR A 50 -0.25 1.67 -6.70
CA THR A 50 0.64 0.54 -6.42
C THR A 50 2.10 0.99 -6.50
N PHE A 51 2.82 0.81 -5.39
CA PHE A 51 4.27 0.92 -5.31
C PHE A 51 4.87 -0.48 -5.30
N GLN A 52 5.54 -0.86 -6.39
CA GLN A 52 6.22 -2.16 -6.49
C GLN A 52 7.64 -2.08 -5.92
N LEU A 53 7.92 -2.90 -4.90
CA LEU A 53 9.18 -2.92 -4.16
C LEU A 53 9.90 -4.25 -4.41
N LYS A 54 11.02 -4.18 -5.14
CA LYS A 54 11.88 -5.36 -5.39
C LYS A 54 12.79 -5.61 -4.20
N ALA A 55 13.10 -6.88 -3.92
CA ALA A 55 13.99 -7.28 -2.82
C ALA A 55 15.37 -6.58 -2.87
N ALA A 56 15.86 -6.27 -4.08
CA ALA A 56 17.14 -5.58 -4.31
C ALA A 56 17.22 -4.17 -3.66
N ILE A 57 16.09 -3.55 -3.32
CA ILE A 57 16.05 -2.24 -2.64
C ILE A 57 16.53 -2.36 -1.17
N GLY A 58 16.47 -3.56 -0.59
CA GLY A 58 16.89 -3.85 0.79
C GLY A 58 15.75 -3.74 1.80
N GLY A 59 15.72 -4.68 2.76
CA GLY A 59 14.64 -4.81 3.74
C GLY A 59 14.41 -3.56 4.59
N GLY A 60 15.48 -2.94 5.10
CA GLY A 60 15.35 -1.72 5.92
C GLY A 60 14.73 -0.53 5.17
N VAL A 61 14.97 -0.44 3.86
CA VAL A 61 14.36 0.60 3.00
C VAL A 61 12.87 0.34 2.79
N ILE A 62 12.51 -0.93 2.55
CA ILE A 62 11.13 -1.35 2.38
C ILE A 62 10.34 -1.13 3.68
N ASP A 63 10.93 -1.44 4.83
CA ASP A 63 10.33 -1.19 6.14
C ASP A 63 10.10 0.31 6.37
N GLU A 64 11.08 1.16 6.06
CA GLU A 64 10.94 2.61 6.16
C GLU A 64 9.78 3.14 5.30
N TYR A 65 9.70 2.71 4.03
CA TYR A 65 8.59 3.08 3.15
C TYR A 65 7.22 2.67 3.70
N TRP A 66 7.10 1.44 4.20
CA TRP A 66 5.86 0.95 4.78
C TRP A 66 5.49 1.72 6.04
N ASN A 67 6.45 1.90 6.95
CA ASN A 67 6.22 2.62 8.21
C ASN A 67 5.83 4.08 7.97
N ASN A 68 6.50 4.77 7.04
CA ASN A 68 6.17 6.15 6.69
C ASN A 68 4.76 6.31 6.16
N ILE A 69 4.34 5.48 5.19
CA ILE A 69 2.98 5.54 4.64
C ILE A 69 1.95 5.25 5.72
N VAL A 70 2.17 4.21 6.53
CA VAL A 70 1.26 3.83 7.62
C VAL A 70 1.09 4.99 8.59
N LEU A 71 2.20 5.60 9.04
CA LEU A 71 2.17 6.72 9.98
C LEU A 71 1.56 7.98 9.33
N GLY A 72 1.89 8.25 8.06
CA GLY A 72 1.35 9.39 7.32
C GLY A 72 -0.17 9.32 7.14
N VAL A 73 -0.71 8.14 6.85
CA VAL A 73 -2.15 7.91 6.70
C VAL A 73 -2.85 7.90 8.06
N ILE A 74 -2.36 7.13 9.03
CA ILE A 74 -3.00 7.05 10.36
C ILE A 74 -2.90 8.37 11.12
N GLY A 75 -1.79 9.10 10.97
CA GLY A 75 -1.61 10.44 11.53
C GLY A 75 -2.38 11.54 10.83
N GLY A 76 -3.07 11.23 9.71
CA GLY A 76 -3.86 12.22 8.96
C GLY A 76 -3.06 13.22 8.15
N PHE A 77 -1.78 12.94 7.86
CA PHE A 77 -0.89 13.82 7.10
C PHE A 77 -0.93 13.58 5.59
N VAL A 78 -1.53 12.47 5.14
CA VAL A 78 -1.65 12.10 3.71
C VAL A 78 -3.11 12.06 3.31
N GLU A 79 -3.57 13.16 2.67
CA GLU A 79 -4.92 13.38 2.12
C GLU A 79 -6.04 12.58 2.83
N PRO A 80 -6.29 12.85 4.13
CA PRO A 80 -7.17 12.03 4.95
C PRO A 80 -8.63 12.10 4.53
N ASP A 81 -9.03 13.01 3.64
CA ASP A 81 -10.38 13.12 3.12
C ASP A 81 -10.67 12.07 2.04
N ILE A 82 -9.66 11.61 1.29
CA ILE A 82 -9.87 10.68 0.17
C ILE A 82 -9.24 9.30 0.36
N VAL A 83 -8.24 9.13 1.23
CA VAL A 83 -7.64 7.81 1.49
C VAL A 83 -8.66 6.89 2.19
N THR A 84 -8.85 5.67 1.71
CA THR A 84 -9.77 4.68 2.31
C THR A 84 -9.03 3.56 3.04
N GLY A 85 -7.85 3.18 2.55
CA GLY A 85 -7.04 2.14 3.17
C GLY A 85 -5.68 1.91 2.54
N LEU A 86 -4.96 0.97 3.14
CA LEU A 86 -3.59 0.58 2.81
C LEU A 86 -3.50 -0.94 2.75
N ARG A 87 -2.69 -1.45 1.83
CA ARG A 87 -2.38 -2.88 1.75
C ARG A 87 -0.88 -3.10 1.57
N LEU A 88 -0.35 -4.10 2.26
CA LEU A 88 0.97 -4.66 2.00
C LEU A 88 0.76 -6.06 1.42
N VAL A 89 1.11 -6.26 0.15
CA VAL A 89 0.83 -7.50 -0.59
C VAL A 89 2.13 -8.27 -0.86
N ASP A 90 2.16 -9.54 -0.47
CA ASP A 90 3.26 -10.47 -0.74
C ASP A 90 3.11 -11.05 -2.16
N LYS A 91 4.01 -10.63 -3.07
CA LYS A 91 4.15 -11.20 -4.42
C LYS A 91 5.53 -11.83 -4.64
N LEU A 92 6.24 -12.20 -3.56
CA LEU A 92 7.57 -12.81 -3.65
C LEU A 92 7.54 -14.23 -4.24
N GLY A 93 6.39 -14.91 -4.19
CA GLY A 93 6.17 -16.19 -4.86
C GLY A 93 6.07 -16.10 -6.40
N ASN A 94 6.01 -14.90 -6.98
CA ASN A 94 5.96 -14.73 -8.43
C ASN A 94 7.32 -15.12 -9.05
N LYS A 95 7.34 -16.22 -9.81
CA LYS A 95 8.56 -16.79 -10.41
C LYS A 95 9.26 -15.86 -11.41
N ARG A 96 8.54 -14.93 -12.04
CA ARG A 96 9.11 -14.02 -13.06
C ARG A 96 9.58 -12.71 -12.44
N GLN A 97 8.78 -12.14 -11.56
CA GLN A 97 9.04 -10.83 -10.97
C GLN A 97 8.65 -10.87 -9.49
N PRO A 98 9.50 -11.39 -8.59
CA PRO A 98 9.24 -11.38 -7.16
C PRO A 98 9.34 -9.95 -6.61
N HIS A 99 8.29 -9.49 -5.96
CA HIS A 99 8.22 -8.15 -5.36
C HIS A 99 7.23 -8.12 -4.21
N LEU A 100 7.27 -7.03 -3.43
CA LEU A 100 6.19 -6.63 -2.53
C LEU A 100 5.43 -5.47 -3.17
N ARG A 101 4.17 -5.28 -2.78
CA ARG A 101 3.40 -4.08 -3.14
C ARG A 101 2.95 -3.35 -1.90
N ILE A 102 3.11 -2.04 -1.91
CA ILE A 102 2.32 -1.15 -1.05
C ILE A 102 1.21 -0.60 -1.95
N GLU A 103 -0.03 -0.81 -1.55
CA GLU A 103 -1.20 -0.25 -2.21
C GLU A 103 -1.85 0.78 -1.31
N VAL A 104 -2.19 1.95 -1.86
CA VAL A 104 -2.94 2.99 -1.16
C VAL A 104 -4.24 3.22 -1.90
N TRP A 105 -5.35 2.91 -1.23
CA TRP A 105 -6.69 2.99 -1.76
C TRP A 105 -7.29 4.37 -1.47
N PHE A 106 -8.05 4.89 -2.42
CA PHE A 106 -8.71 6.18 -2.33
C PHE A 106 -10.10 6.15 -2.95
N SER A 107 -10.96 7.07 -2.52
CA SER A 107 -12.32 7.26 -3.05
C SER A 107 -12.31 8.16 -4.30
N ASN A 108 -13.33 8.04 -5.14
CA ASN A 108 -13.62 8.94 -6.27
C ASN A 108 -12.45 9.19 -7.23
N VAL A 109 -12.27 8.29 -8.21
CA VAL A 109 -11.21 8.38 -9.22
C VAL A 109 -11.36 9.57 -10.17
N ALA A 110 -12.56 10.15 -10.27
CA ALA A 110 -12.86 11.27 -11.16
C ALA A 110 -12.35 12.61 -10.62
N ASP A 111 -12.08 12.73 -9.32
CA ASP A 111 -11.46 13.91 -8.71
C ASP A 111 -9.94 13.89 -8.96
N THR A 112 -9.54 14.16 -10.20
CA THR A 112 -8.15 14.03 -10.65
C THR A 112 -7.20 14.93 -9.86
N GLU A 113 -7.63 16.13 -9.47
CA GLU A 113 -6.81 17.06 -8.70
C GLU A 113 -6.45 16.49 -7.33
N LYS A 114 -7.43 15.98 -6.57
CA LYS A 114 -7.14 15.36 -5.27
C LYS A 114 -6.33 14.09 -5.42
N VAL A 115 -6.60 13.28 -6.43
CA VAL A 115 -5.86 12.03 -6.63
C VAL A 115 -4.41 12.30 -7.02
N ASP A 116 -4.14 13.31 -7.85
CA ASP A 116 -2.79 13.70 -8.22
C ASP A 116 -2.03 14.29 -7.01
N LYS A 117 -2.72 15.08 -6.18
CA LYS A 117 -2.19 15.56 -4.91
C LYS A 117 -1.86 14.40 -3.95
N LEU A 118 -2.73 13.39 -3.85
CA LEU A 118 -2.48 12.20 -3.05
C LEU A 118 -1.23 11.47 -3.51
N GLN A 119 -1.03 11.29 -4.82
CA GLN A 119 0.20 10.67 -5.33
C GLN A 119 1.44 11.45 -4.89
N GLN A 120 1.42 12.78 -5.01
CA GLN A 120 2.53 13.64 -4.59
C GLN A 120 2.80 13.53 -3.08
N SER A 121 1.74 13.57 -2.26
CA SER A 121 1.83 13.42 -0.81
C SER A 121 2.40 12.05 -0.40
N LEU A 122 1.99 10.97 -1.07
CA LEU A 122 2.51 9.63 -0.85
C LEU A 122 3.99 9.52 -1.21
N GLU A 123 4.38 9.98 -2.40
CA GLU A 123 5.77 9.94 -2.84
C GLU A 123 6.67 10.76 -1.92
N LYS A 124 6.23 11.96 -1.50
CA LYS A 124 6.96 12.79 -0.55
C LYS A 124 7.11 12.08 0.80
N CYS A 125 6.02 11.52 1.32
CA CYS A 125 6.02 10.79 2.59
C CYS A 125 7.00 9.61 2.58
N MET A 126 7.04 8.82 1.50
CA MET A 126 7.96 7.70 1.38
C MET A 126 9.43 8.14 1.21
N LYS A 127 9.71 9.29 0.60
CA LYS A 127 11.08 9.77 0.38
C LYS A 127 11.75 10.25 1.67
N LEU A 128 10.99 10.64 2.69
CA LEU A 128 11.55 11.19 3.92
C LEU A 128 12.14 10.09 4.81
N ARG A 129 13.45 10.12 5.06
CA ARG A 129 14.10 9.25 6.04
C ARG A 129 13.84 9.74 7.46
N LEU A 130 14.14 8.89 8.45
CA LEU A 130 14.03 9.26 9.87
C LEU A 130 14.95 10.42 10.30
N ASP A 131 16.05 10.64 9.58
CA ASP A 131 16.96 11.78 9.76
C ASP A 131 16.46 13.08 9.08
N GLY A 132 15.28 13.04 8.46
CA GLY A 132 14.69 14.17 7.75
C GLY A 132 15.24 14.39 6.33
N VAL A 133 16.21 13.58 5.88
CA VAL A 133 16.79 13.70 4.55
C VAL A 133 15.93 12.96 3.52
N GLU A 134 15.66 13.60 2.39
CA GLU A 134 14.97 12.93 1.28
C GLU A 134 15.90 11.95 0.58
N ARG A 135 15.41 10.73 0.35
CA ARG A 135 16.08 9.73 -0.48
C ARG A 135 15.55 9.74 -1.89
N GLN A 136 16.40 9.33 -2.82
CA GLN A 136 15.96 9.01 -4.17
C GLN A 136 14.97 7.83 -4.13
N PRO A 137 13.83 7.92 -4.85
CA PRO A 137 12.84 6.86 -4.87
C PRO A 137 13.47 5.59 -5.44
N ALA A 138 13.32 4.49 -4.70
CA ALA A 138 13.84 3.19 -5.11
C ALA A 138 12.77 2.29 -5.75
N TRP A 139 11.50 2.73 -5.75
CA TRP A 139 10.41 2.07 -6.45
C TRP A 139 10.39 2.44 -7.93
N GLY A 140 9.74 1.61 -8.74
CA GLY A 140 9.54 1.87 -10.17
C GLY A 140 8.46 2.92 -10.45
N LYS A 141 7.87 2.89 -11.65
CA LYS A 141 6.70 3.71 -11.96
C LYS A 141 5.54 3.36 -11.00
N VAL A 142 4.91 4.38 -10.41
CA VAL A 142 3.69 4.22 -9.63
C VAL A 142 2.55 3.89 -10.57
N GLU A 143 1.85 2.79 -10.32
CA GLU A 143 0.66 2.40 -11.10
C GLU A 143 -0.59 2.95 -10.42
N ARG A 144 -1.51 3.55 -11.18
CA ARG A 144 -2.83 4.00 -10.72
C ARG A 144 -3.89 3.12 -11.37
N THR A 145 -4.70 2.46 -10.57
CA THR A 145 -5.75 1.54 -11.04
C THR A 145 -7.11 2.02 -10.56
N SER A 146 -8.06 2.15 -11.49
CA SER A 146 -9.47 2.44 -11.18
C SER A 146 -10.19 1.17 -10.72
N HIS A 147 -11.05 1.29 -9.71
CA HIS A 147 -12.00 0.24 -9.33
C HIS A 147 -13.32 0.35 -10.07
N ALA A 148 -13.61 1.50 -10.68
CA ALA A 148 -14.84 1.69 -11.42
C ALA A 148 -14.94 0.62 -12.53
N PRO A 149 -16.12 0.01 -12.74
CA PRO A 149 -16.31 -0.97 -13.80
C PRO A 149 -15.82 -0.39 -15.12
N GLN A 150 -14.84 -1.06 -15.73
CA GLN A 150 -14.45 -0.73 -17.09
C GLN A 150 -15.66 -1.08 -17.97
N GLY A 151 -16.26 -0.07 -18.60
CA GLY A 151 -17.47 -0.23 -19.40
C GLY A 151 -17.31 -1.38 -20.41
N LYS A 152 -18.37 -2.17 -20.56
CA LYS A 152 -18.51 -3.14 -21.66
C LYS A 152 -18.54 -2.43 -23.01
#